data_AF-A0A376JDF2-F1
#
_entry.id   AF-A0A376JDF2-F1
#
_cell.length_a   1.000
_cell.length_b   1.000
_cell.length_c   1.000
_cell.angle_alpha   90.00
_cell.angle_beta   90.00
_cell.angle_gamma   90.00
#
_symmetry.space_group_name_H-M   'P 1'
#
loop_
_entity.id
_entity.type
_entity.pdbx_description
1 polymer ?
#
loop_
_entity_poly.entity_id
_entity_poly.type
_entity_poly.pdbx_seq_one_letter_code
_entity_poly.pdbx_strand_id
1 'polypeptide(L)'
;MHHLSRLDKAFLRKGIQLSRANNIVSLSRPSGASARVLLPDELPLEEKAVTQLLDFAEVKLPDHPGYVRQTCATPDFHPGNGVPVGAVVATTPARAGDLALIPGSMGDYSWLAVGCGNPEWLWSCSHGAGRSQRRQAMRSRATAESTLPWQCVTLREERRIEEAPAAYKDIGPVIEAQQEAGLIQPAVRFRPRLTFKG
;
A
#
# COMPACT_ATOMS: atom_id res chain seq x y z
N MET A 1 -11.88 8.72 -38.28
CA MET A 1 -10.83 9.40 -37.50
C MET A 1 -11.40 9.68 -36.11
N HIS A 2 -10.91 9.02 -35.06
CA HIS A 2 -11.36 9.32 -33.70
C HIS A 2 -10.88 10.72 -33.30
N HIS A 3 -11.81 11.63 -33.00
CA HIS A 3 -11.46 12.95 -32.48
C HIS A 3 -10.87 12.79 -31.09
N LEU A 4 -9.56 13.05 -30.94
CA LEU A 4 -8.88 13.11 -29.64
C LEU A 4 -9.53 14.19 -28.77
N SER A 5 -9.90 13.83 -27.53
CA SER A 5 -10.47 14.77 -26.56
C SER A 5 -9.46 15.86 -26.20
N ARG A 6 -9.93 16.96 -25.57
CA ARG A 6 -9.03 18.02 -25.06
C ARG A 6 -8.00 17.45 -24.08
N LEU A 7 -8.40 16.45 -23.31
CA LEU A 7 -7.56 15.80 -22.31
C LEU A 7 -6.52 14.89 -22.96
N ASP A 8 -6.88 14.12 -23.99
CA ASP A 8 -5.92 13.27 -24.73
C ASP A 8 -4.82 14.13 -25.37
N LYS A 9 -5.18 15.30 -25.90
CA LYS A 9 -4.20 16.27 -26.43
C LYS A 9 -3.29 16.83 -25.33
N ALA A 10 -3.82 17.05 -24.12
CA ALA A 10 -3.02 17.50 -22.98
C ALA A 10 -2.02 16.42 -22.54
N PHE A 11 -2.46 15.16 -22.46
CA PHE A 11 -1.59 14.03 -22.14
C PHE A 11 -0.50 13.82 -23.20
N LEU A 12 -0.85 13.87 -24.49
CA LEU A 12 0.13 13.76 -25.57
C LEU A 12 1.22 14.85 -25.50
N ARG A 13 0.86 16.10 -25.18
CA ARG A 13 1.85 17.18 -24.97
C ARG A 13 2.80 16.91 -23.82
N LYS A 14 2.37 16.13 -22.83
CA LYS A 14 3.20 15.68 -21.69
C LYS A 14 3.91 14.35 -21.95
N GLY A 15 3.85 13.82 -23.17
CA GLY A 15 4.42 12.53 -23.53
C GLY A 15 3.70 11.33 -22.90
N ILE A 16 2.46 11.51 -22.45
CA ILE A 16 1.65 10.43 -21.86
C ILE A 16 0.83 9.80 -22.97
N GLN A 17 1.04 8.51 -23.21
CA GLN A 17 0.20 7.70 -24.08
C GLN A 17 -0.96 7.13 -23.27
N LEU A 18 -2.15 7.11 -23.89
CA LEU A 18 -3.39 6.67 -23.27
C LEU A 18 -4.10 5.70 -24.20
N SER A 19 -4.56 4.58 -23.67
CA SER A 19 -5.49 3.66 -24.33
C SER A 19 -6.61 3.24 -23.39
N ARG A 20 -7.78 2.89 -23.94
CA ARG A 20 -8.97 2.48 -23.18
C ARG A 20 -9.47 1.14 -23.69
N ALA A 21 -9.71 0.19 -22.79
CA ALA A 21 -10.33 -1.09 -23.10
C ALA A 21 -11.05 -1.65 -21.86
N ASN A 22 -12.30 -2.09 -22.01
CA ASN A 22 -13.07 -2.78 -20.95
C ASN A 22 -13.06 -2.06 -19.59
N ASN A 23 -13.40 -0.76 -19.56
CA ASN A 23 -13.34 0.10 -18.35
C ASN A 23 -11.94 0.23 -17.72
N ILE A 24 -10.88 -0.09 -18.46
CA ILE A 24 -9.50 0.10 -18.03
C ILE A 24 -8.84 1.14 -18.93
N VAL A 25 -8.32 2.20 -18.31
CA VAL A 25 -7.43 3.15 -18.96
C VAL A 25 -5.99 2.71 -18.70
N SER A 26 -5.25 2.42 -19.76
CA SER A 26 -3.81 2.18 -19.68
C SER A 26 -3.06 3.46 -20.03
N LEU A 27 -2.11 3.82 -19.17
CA LEU A 27 -1.31 5.05 -19.26
C LEU A 27 0.16 4.67 -19.31
N SER A 28 0.95 5.32 -20.16
CA SER A 28 2.40 5.09 -20.20
C SER A 28 3.20 6.33 -20.60
N ARG A 29 4.48 6.34 -20.21
CA ARG A 29 5.49 7.32 -20.64
C ARG A 29 6.63 6.63 -21.41
N PRO A 30 7.36 7.37 -22.27
CA PRO A 30 8.58 6.88 -22.91
C PRO A 30 9.66 6.40 -21.94
N SER A 31 9.66 6.88 -20.70
CA SER A 31 10.55 6.43 -19.62
C SER A 31 10.34 4.97 -19.21
N GLY A 32 9.23 4.34 -19.63
CA GLY A 32 8.81 3.00 -19.23
C GLY A 32 7.82 3.00 -18.06
N ALA A 33 7.51 4.16 -17.47
CA ALA A 33 6.46 4.29 -16.46
C ALA A 33 5.11 3.88 -17.04
N SER A 34 4.36 3.06 -16.31
CA SER A 34 3.01 2.65 -16.72
C SER A 34 2.07 2.53 -15.54
N ALA A 35 0.79 2.82 -15.81
CA ALA A 35 -0.28 2.71 -14.83
C ALA A 35 -1.57 2.19 -15.48
N ARG A 36 -2.42 1.53 -14.69
CA ARG A 36 -3.77 1.10 -15.10
C ARG A 36 -4.82 1.68 -14.18
N VAL A 37 -5.82 2.36 -14.73
CA VAL A 37 -6.95 2.90 -13.96
C VAL A 37 -8.19 2.11 -14.30
N LEU A 38 -8.85 1.54 -13.29
CA LEU A 38 -10.23 1.06 -13.45
C LEU A 38 -11.12 2.30 -13.51
N LEU A 39 -11.64 2.64 -14.68
CA LEU A 39 -12.41 3.85 -14.91
C LEU A 39 -13.56 3.55 -15.88
N PRO A 40 -14.81 3.51 -15.39
CA PRO A 40 -16.00 3.53 -16.23
C PRO A 40 -15.99 4.71 -17.21
N ASP A 41 -16.58 4.54 -18.39
CA ASP A 41 -16.55 5.55 -19.46
C ASP A 41 -17.21 6.88 -19.06
N GLU A 42 -18.10 6.88 -18.07
CA GLU A 42 -18.78 8.08 -17.58
C GLU A 42 -17.90 8.95 -16.66
N LEU A 43 -16.80 8.41 -16.12
CA LEU A 43 -15.94 9.13 -15.17
C LEU A 43 -14.77 9.83 -15.87
N PRO A 44 -14.51 11.11 -15.53
CA PRO A 44 -13.40 11.84 -16.13
C PRO A 44 -12.06 11.41 -15.52
N LEU A 45 -11.00 11.51 -16.32
CA LEU A 45 -9.64 11.49 -15.82
C LEU A 45 -9.22 12.91 -15.41
N GLU A 46 -8.48 13.02 -14.33
CA GLU A 46 -7.83 14.27 -13.93
C GLU A 46 -6.34 14.27 -14.29
N GLU A 47 -5.90 15.31 -15.01
CA GLU A 47 -4.52 15.42 -15.50
C GLU A 47 -3.48 15.36 -14.37
N LYS A 48 -3.75 16.07 -13.27
CA LYS A 48 -2.85 16.10 -12.11
C LYS A 48 -2.75 14.73 -11.43
N ALA A 49 -3.87 14.04 -11.27
CA ALA A 49 -3.89 12.71 -10.66
C ALA A 49 -3.13 11.69 -11.52
N VAL A 50 -3.34 11.71 -12.84
CA VAL A 50 -2.59 10.87 -13.79
C VAL A 50 -1.09 11.15 -13.73
N THR A 51 -0.70 12.42 -13.68
CA THR A 51 0.70 12.82 -13.56
C THR A 51 1.31 12.24 -12.28
N GLN A 52 0.66 12.43 -11.12
CA GLN A 52 1.14 11.89 -9.84
C GLN A 52 1.22 10.35 -9.84
N LEU A 53 0.27 9.66 -10.49
CA LEU A 53 0.28 8.19 -10.57
C LEU A 53 1.46 7.67 -11.37
N LEU A 54 1.79 8.34 -12.48
CA LEU A 54 2.94 8.00 -13.32
C LEU A 54 4.27 8.39 -12.67
N ASP A 55 4.33 9.53 -12.00
CA ASP A 55 5.51 9.92 -11.19
C ASP A 55 5.77 8.88 -10.10
N PHE A 56 4.71 8.36 -9.47
CA PHE A 56 4.83 7.30 -8.47
C PHE A 56 5.30 5.97 -9.07
N ALA A 57 4.88 5.65 -10.31
CA ALA A 57 5.37 4.47 -11.03
C ALA A 57 6.87 4.53 -11.35
N GLU A 58 7.46 5.73 -11.34
CA GLU A 58 8.89 5.95 -11.57
C GLU A 58 9.73 5.87 -10.28
N VAL A 59 9.09 5.76 -9.11
CA VAL A 59 9.80 5.73 -7.83
C VAL A 59 10.69 4.49 -7.72
N LYS A 60 11.96 4.75 -7.43
CA LYS A 60 13.00 3.77 -7.12
C LYS A 60 13.59 4.10 -5.76
N LEU A 61 13.97 3.07 -5.01
CA LEU A 61 14.71 3.26 -3.78
C LEU A 61 16.14 3.73 -4.12
N PRO A 62 16.65 4.80 -3.49
CA PRO A 62 18.06 5.18 -3.62
C PRO A 62 18.95 4.02 -3.20
N ASP A 63 19.96 3.72 -4.02
CA ASP A 63 20.98 2.71 -3.75
C ASP A 63 20.45 1.28 -3.44
N HIS A 64 19.24 0.95 -3.91
CA HIS A 64 18.63 -0.36 -3.69
C HIS A 64 17.87 -0.84 -4.95
N PRO A 65 17.85 -2.14 -5.28
CA PRO A 65 17.14 -2.67 -6.46
C PRO A 65 15.60 -2.59 -6.38
N GLY A 66 15.05 -1.95 -5.36
CA GLY A 66 13.61 -1.88 -5.12
C GLY A 66 12.99 -0.73 -5.89
N TYR A 67 11.85 -0.97 -6.53
CA TYR A 67 11.14 0.01 -7.33
C TYR A 67 9.65 -0.27 -7.32
N VAL A 68 8.84 0.73 -7.66
CA VAL A 68 7.40 0.55 -7.87
C VAL A 68 7.21 -0.27 -9.14
N ARG A 69 6.86 -1.55 -8.97
CA ARG A 69 6.72 -2.48 -10.09
C ARG A 69 5.49 -2.21 -10.94
N GLN A 70 4.40 -1.80 -10.31
CA GLN A 70 3.15 -1.52 -10.99
C GLN A 70 2.32 -0.55 -10.16
N THR A 71 1.73 0.42 -10.84
CA THR A 71 0.71 1.30 -10.27
C THR A 71 -0.64 1.01 -10.91
N CYS A 72 -1.66 0.95 -10.09
CA CYS A 72 -3.04 0.95 -10.52
C CYS A 72 -3.81 2.07 -9.81
N ALA A 73 -5.00 2.38 -10.27
CA ALA A 73 -5.87 3.33 -9.59
C ALA A 73 -7.33 2.90 -9.66
N THR A 74 -8.08 3.21 -8.59
CA THR A 74 -9.51 2.97 -8.47
C THR A 74 -10.32 4.02 -9.24
N PRO A 75 -11.64 3.78 -9.48
CA PRO A 75 -12.48 4.73 -10.21
C PRO A 75 -12.59 6.12 -9.58
N ASP A 76 -12.42 6.24 -8.27
CA ASP A 76 -12.50 7.48 -7.49
C ASP A 76 -11.16 8.20 -7.32
N PHE A 77 -10.13 7.82 -8.08
CA PHE A 77 -8.80 8.39 -7.92
C PHE A 77 -8.76 9.89 -8.25
N HIS A 78 -8.06 10.67 -7.43
CA HIS A 78 -7.99 12.12 -7.55
C HIS A 78 -6.66 12.65 -7.00
N PRO A 79 -6.30 13.93 -7.27
CA PRO A 79 -5.02 14.47 -6.85
C PRO A 79 -4.84 14.47 -5.33
N GLY A 80 -3.70 13.97 -4.87
CA GLY A 80 -3.31 13.97 -3.46
C GLY A 80 -2.07 14.83 -3.21
N ASN A 81 -1.45 14.64 -2.04
CA ASN A 81 -0.17 15.26 -1.71
C ASN A 81 0.99 14.34 -2.15
N GLY A 82 1.47 14.54 -3.37
CA GLY A 82 2.58 13.77 -3.98
C GLY A 82 2.14 12.48 -4.69
N VAL A 83 1.23 11.71 -4.08
CA VAL A 83 0.64 10.48 -4.66
C VAL A 83 -0.87 10.69 -4.77
N PRO A 84 -1.55 10.24 -5.85
CA PRO A 84 -2.99 10.43 -5.96
C PRO A 84 -3.72 9.54 -4.95
N VAL A 85 -4.82 10.05 -4.41
CA VAL A 85 -5.75 9.23 -3.64
C VAL A 85 -6.38 8.21 -4.60
N GLY A 86 -6.62 6.98 -4.14
CA GLY A 86 -7.09 5.88 -4.99
C GLY A 86 -5.98 5.13 -5.74
N ALA A 87 -4.70 5.52 -5.58
CA ALA A 87 -3.57 4.75 -6.09
C ALA A 87 -3.42 3.39 -5.36
N VAL A 88 -3.23 2.33 -6.13
CA VAL A 88 -2.94 0.97 -5.69
C VAL A 88 -1.52 0.63 -6.12
N VAL A 89 -0.68 0.25 -5.18
CA VAL A 89 0.70 -0.18 -5.46
C VAL A 89 1.05 -1.47 -4.74
N ALA A 90 1.86 -2.29 -5.41
CA ALA A 90 2.51 -3.43 -4.78
C ALA A 90 3.58 -2.91 -3.79
N THR A 91 3.40 -3.20 -2.51
CA THR A 91 4.28 -2.71 -1.43
C THR A 91 5.19 -3.82 -0.91
N THR A 92 4.60 -4.94 -0.48
CA THR A 92 5.33 -6.10 0.04
C THR A 92 5.41 -7.16 -1.05
N PRO A 93 6.62 -7.50 -1.57
CA PRO A 93 6.77 -8.58 -2.55
C PRO A 93 6.23 -9.90 -1.99
N ALA A 94 5.40 -10.56 -2.77
CA ALA A 94 4.81 -11.86 -2.46
C ALA A 94 4.79 -12.75 -3.71
N ARG A 95 5.89 -12.78 -4.47
CA ARG A 95 6.05 -13.75 -5.57
C ARG A 95 6.13 -15.16 -4.99
N ALA A 96 5.92 -16.15 -5.84
CA ALA A 96 6.07 -17.55 -5.45
C ALA A 96 7.48 -17.77 -4.86
N GLY A 97 7.53 -18.12 -3.57
CA GLY A 97 8.79 -18.36 -2.85
C GLY A 97 9.44 -17.14 -2.19
N ASP A 98 8.97 -15.92 -2.44
CA ASP A 98 9.49 -14.72 -1.76
C ASP A 98 9.15 -14.77 -0.26
N LEU A 99 10.08 -14.34 0.58
CA LEU A 99 9.80 -14.14 2.01
C LEU A 99 9.17 -12.76 2.24
N ALA A 100 8.04 -12.74 2.93
CA ALA A 100 7.34 -11.54 3.36
C ALA A 100 7.31 -11.46 4.89
N LEU A 101 7.85 -10.38 5.45
CA LEU A 101 7.72 -10.07 6.87
C LEU A 101 6.54 -9.14 7.09
N ILE A 102 5.54 -9.62 7.82
CA ILE A 102 4.27 -8.92 8.06
C ILE A 102 4.16 -8.63 9.57
N PRO A 103 4.53 -7.42 10.02
CA PRO A 103 4.44 -7.04 11.42
C PRO A 103 3.00 -6.81 11.89
N GLY A 104 2.72 -7.25 13.12
CA GLY A 104 1.54 -6.82 13.87
C GLY A 104 1.74 -5.45 14.52
N SER A 105 0.97 -5.20 15.58
CA SER A 105 1.17 -4.04 16.44
C SER A 105 2.42 -4.18 17.32
N MET A 106 2.72 -3.16 18.14
CA MET A 106 3.86 -3.19 19.06
C MET A 106 3.81 -4.34 20.09
N GLY A 107 2.65 -4.93 20.30
CA GLY A 107 2.40 -6.03 21.25
C GLY A 107 1.77 -7.26 20.66
N ASP A 108 1.53 -7.28 19.35
CA ASP A 108 0.95 -8.41 18.65
C ASP A 108 2.05 -9.19 17.92
N TYR A 109 1.73 -10.38 17.45
CA TYR A 109 2.67 -11.22 16.71
C TYR A 109 3.10 -10.56 15.39
N SER A 110 4.31 -10.88 14.96
CA SER A 110 4.77 -10.66 13.58
C SER A 110 4.84 -12.00 12.86
N TRP A 111 4.71 -12.00 11.54
CA TRP A 111 4.70 -13.22 10.75
C TRP A 111 5.76 -13.17 9.65
N LEU A 112 6.47 -14.27 9.45
CA LEU A 112 7.17 -14.56 8.22
C LEU A 112 6.25 -15.46 7.38
N ALA A 113 6.00 -15.06 6.15
CA ALA A 113 5.22 -15.81 5.20
C ALA A 113 6.00 -15.98 3.90
N VAL A 114 5.60 -16.97 3.11
CA VAL A 114 6.08 -17.21 1.75
C VAL A 114 5.02 -16.73 0.77
N GLY A 115 5.39 -15.91 -0.20
CA GLY A 115 4.46 -15.46 -1.23
C GLY A 115 3.99 -16.62 -2.11
N CYS A 116 2.71 -16.60 -2.49
CA CYS A 116 2.11 -17.57 -3.42
C CYS A 116 2.18 -17.10 -4.87
N GLY A 117 2.54 -15.84 -5.12
CA GLY A 117 2.73 -15.30 -6.45
C GLY A 117 1.44 -15.01 -7.22
N ASN A 118 0.38 -14.59 -6.52
CA ASN A 118 -0.90 -14.28 -7.13
C ASN A 118 -0.80 -13.05 -8.07
N PRO A 119 -1.00 -13.20 -9.40
CA PRO A 119 -0.88 -12.10 -10.37
C PRO A 119 -2.03 -11.09 -10.29
N GLU A 120 -3.23 -11.50 -9.87
CA GLU A 120 -4.38 -10.59 -9.68
C GLU A 120 -4.12 -9.57 -8.57
N TRP A 121 -3.27 -9.94 -7.63
CA TRP A 121 -2.81 -9.12 -6.52
C TRP A 121 -1.43 -8.51 -6.76
N LEU A 122 -0.99 -8.47 -8.02
CA LEU A 122 0.28 -7.86 -8.44
C LEU A 122 1.50 -8.46 -7.75
N TRP A 123 1.44 -9.75 -7.42
CA TRP A 123 2.47 -10.46 -6.64
C TRP A 123 2.80 -9.74 -5.33
N SER A 124 1.77 -9.26 -4.63
CA SER A 124 1.90 -8.49 -3.41
C SER A 124 0.99 -8.98 -2.28
N CYS A 125 1.32 -8.56 -1.06
CA CYS A 125 0.52 -8.79 0.13
C CYS A 125 0.50 -7.54 1.02
N SER A 126 -0.32 -7.56 2.07
CA SER A 126 -0.35 -6.50 3.09
C SER A 126 1.00 -6.39 3.81
N HIS A 127 1.31 -5.19 4.29
CA HIS A 127 2.56 -4.87 4.98
C HIS A 127 2.43 -4.94 6.51
N GLY A 128 1.26 -5.29 7.04
CA GLY A 128 1.00 -5.36 8.48
C GLY A 128 -0.47 -5.27 8.83
N ALA A 129 -0.78 -5.23 10.14
CA ALA A 129 -2.16 -5.26 10.64
C ALA A 129 -3.01 -4.06 10.20
N GLY A 130 -2.36 -2.90 10.00
CA GLY A 130 -3.04 -1.64 9.73
C GLY A 130 -3.75 -1.07 10.96
N ARG A 131 -3.93 0.25 10.98
CA ARG A 131 -4.57 0.94 12.10
C ARG A 131 -6.08 0.74 12.07
N SER A 132 -6.67 0.41 13.21
CA SER A 132 -8.12 0.46 13.42
C SER A 132 -8.56 1.85 13.88
N GLN A 133 -7.65 2.64 14.45
CA GLN A 133 -7.92 3.96 14.99
C GLN A 133 -6.89 5.01 14.56
N ARG A 134 -7.36 6.24 14.33
CA ARG A 134 -6.50 7.38 14.00
C ARG A 134 -5.55 7.68 15.17
N ARG A 135 -4.31 8.07 14.86
CA ARG A 135 -3.30 8.41 15.87
C ARG A 135 -3.77 9.49 16.85
N GLN A 136 -4.40 10.55 16.34
CA GLN A 136 -4.92 11.64 17.18
C GLN A 136 -6.01 11.17 18.14
N ALA A 137 -6.85 10.22 17.73
CA ALA A 137 -7.92 9.67 18.57
C ALA A 137 -7.38 8.81 19.73
N MET A 138 -6.12 8.35 19.63
CA MET A 138 -5.48 7.63 20.72
C MET A 138 -5.02 8.57 21.84
N ARG A 139 -4.72 9.85 21.54
CA ARG A 139 -4.10 10.79 22.49
C ARG A 139 -4.99 11.13 23.69
N SER A 140 -6.31 11.04 23.54
CA SER A 140 -7.26 11.28 24.62
C SER A 140 -7.44 10.07 25.55
N ARG A 141 -6.82 8.93 25.24
CA ARG A 141 -6.90 7.73 26.07
C ARG A 141 -5.90 7.82 27.21
N ALA A 142 -6.34 7.44 28.40
CA ALA A 142 -5.46 7.33 29.56
C ALA A 142 -4.35 6.30 29.28
N THR A 143 -3.15 6.60 29.76
CA THR A 143 -2.03 5.66 29.80
C THR A 143 -2.42 4.51 30.72
N ALA A 144 -2.73 3.35 30.16
CA ALA A 144 -2.89 2.16 30.98
C ALA A 144 -1.49 1.73 31.45
N GLU A 145 -1.24 1.82 32.77
CA GLU A 145 -0.18 1.01 33.38
C GLU A 145 -0.49 -0.43 33.04
N SER A 146 0.33 -1.00 32.17
CA SER A 146 0.05 -2.29 31.59
C SER A 146 1.23 -3.19 31.89
N THR A 147 0.96 -4.23 32.67
CA THR A 147 1.79 -5.42 32.81
C THR A 147 1.70 -6.22 31.51
N LEU A 148 2.24 -5.62 30.45
CA LEU A 148 2.25 -6.22 29.13
C LEU A 148 3.25 -7.37 29.13
N PRO A 149 2.95 -8.49 28.45
CA PRO A 149 3.89 -9.60 28.31
C PRO A 149 5.12 -9.27 27.44
N TRP A 150 5.26 -8.01 27.00
CA TRP A 150 6.39 -7.45 26.25
C TRP A 150 6.72 -6.05 26.77
N GLN A 151 7.93 -5.57 26.49
CA GLN A 151 8.40 -4.24 26.87
C GLN A 151 8.42 -3.31 25.65
N CYS A 152 7.95 -2.07 25.83
CA CYS A 152 8.12 -1.00 24.85
C CYS A 152 9.21 -0.03 25.33
N VAL A 153 10.15 0.29 24.45
CA VAL A 153 11.21 1.29 24.67
C VAL A 153 10.96 2.45 23.70
N THR A 154 10.90 3.66 24.24
CA THR A 154 10.64 4.87 23.45
C THR A 154 11.27 6.07 24.12
N LEU A 155 11.69 7.06 23.32
CA LEU A 155 12.10 8.39 23.81
C LEU A 155 10.91 9.35 23.96
N ARG A 156 9.74 8.96 23.44
CA ARG A 156 8.50 9.73 23.43
C ARG A 156 7.40 8.92 24.06
N GLU A 157 7.01 9.28 25.27
CA GLU A 157 6.08 8.49 26.07
C GLU A 157 4.68 8.41 25.44
N GLU A 158 4.27 9.46 24.74
CA GLU A 158 3.03 9.51 23.98
C GLU A 158 2.94 8.38 22.92
N ARG A 159 4.07 7.85 22.44
CA ARG A 159 4.09 6.73 21.48
C ARG A 159 3.54 5.45 22.04
N ARG A 160 3.64 5.23 23.36
CA ARG A 160 3.04 4.06 24.00
C ARG A 160 1.52 4.05 23.86
N ILE A 161 0.91 5.23 23.80
CA ILE A 161 -0.52 5.42 23.64
C ILE A 161 -0.89 5.43 22.15
N GLU A 162 -0.16 6.23 21.35
CA GLU A 162 -0.42 6.39 19.92
C GLU A 162 -0.25 5.11 19.11
N GLU A 163 0.66 4.23 19.55
CA GLU A 163 1.04 2.98 18.89
C GLU A 163 0.66 1.74 19.71
N ALA A 164 -0.18 1.91 20.75
CA ALA A 164 -0.71 0.81 21.55
C ALA A 164 -1.37 -0.26 20.67
N PRO A 165 -1.37 -1.56 21.08
CA PRO A 165 -2.02 -2.62 20.31
C PRO A 165 -3.47 -2.30 19.92
N ALA A 166 -4.22 -1.68 20.82
CA ALA A 166 -5.60 -1.26 20.56
C ALA A 166 -5.76 -0.21 19.44
N ALA A 167 -4.69 0.44 18.99
CA ALA A 167 -4.70 1.34 17.85
C ALA A 167 -4.72 0.60 16.50
N TYR A 168 -4.41 -0.68 16.51
CA TYR A 168 -4.26 -1.55 15.34
C TYR A 168 -5.40 -2.58 15.29
N LYS A 169 -5.56 -3.20 14.12
CA LYS A 169 -6.35 -4.43 14.00
C LYS A 169 -5.54 -5.59 14.57
N ASP A 170 -6.23 -6.69 14.89
CA ASP A 170 -5.56 -7.95 15.19
C ASP A 170 -4.89 -8.49 13.92
N ILE A 171 -3.63 -8.91 14.03
CA ILE A 171 -2.89 -9.40 12.85
C ILE A 171 -3.41 -10.75 12.36
N GLY A 172 -3.95 -11.59 13.26
CA GLY A 172 -4.42 -12.94 12.95
C GLY A 172 -5.41 -12.96 11.77
N PRO A 173 -6.55 -12.27 11.87
CA PRO A 173 -7.53 -12.19 10.78
C PRO A 173 -6.95 -11.62 9.46
N VAL A 174 -5.97 -10.72 9.54
CA VAL A 174 -5.29 -10.16 8.35
C VAL A 174 -4.43 -11.24 7.66
N ILE A 175 -3.77 -12.10 8.42
CA ILE A 175 -3.00 -13.22 7.87
C ILE A 175 -3.92 -14.29 7.31
N GLU A 176 -4.98 -14.66 8.03
CA GLU A 176 -5.97 -15.66 7.63
C GLU A 176 -6.62 -15.29 6.30
N ALA A 177 -7.13 -14.06 6.17
CA ALA A 177 -7.75 -13.58 4.94
C ALA A 177 -6.80 -13.63 3.73
N GLN A 178 -5.51 -13.33 3.93
CA GLN A 178 -4.52 -13.39 2.85
C GLN A 178 -4.13 -14.82 2.47
N GLN A 179 -4.11 -15.74 3.44
CA GLN A 179 -3.88 -17.16 3.19
C GLN A 179 -5.05 -17.76 2.42
N GLU A 180 -6.29 -17.47 2.84
CA GLU A 180 -7.52 -17.92 2.17
C GLU A 180 -7.61 -17.38 0.73
N ALA A 181 -7.21 -16.13 0.50
CA ALA A 181 -7.12 -15.53 -0.83
C ALA A 181 -5.92 -16.03 -1.67
N GLY A 182 -5.11 -16.96 -1.14
CA GLY A 182 -3.97 -17.54 -1.85
C GLY A 182 -2.85 -16.55 -2.15
N LEU A 183 -2.65 -15.54 -1.29
CA LEU A 183 -1.62 -14.52 -1.48
C LEU A 183 -0.29 -14.92 -0.83
N ILE A 184 -0.38 -15.54 0.34
CA ILE A 184 0.76 -15.96 1.15
C ILE A 184 0.49 -17.31 1.82
N GLN A 185 1.56 -18.01 2.17
CA GLN A 185 1.58 -19.15 3.06
C GLN A 185 2.35 -18.75 4.33
N PRO A 186 1.69 -18.64 5.50
CA PRO A 186 2.39 -18.36 6.76
C PRO A 186 3.39 -19.46 7.09
N ALA A 187 4.59 -19.07 7.49
CA ALA A 187 5.71 -20.00 7.77
C ALA A 187 6.15 -19.93 9.23
N VAL A 188 6.33 -18.73 9.79
CA VAL A 188 6.80 -18.53 11.17
C VAL A 188 6.01 -17.40 11.83
N ARG A 189 5.71 -17.56 13.11
CA ARG A 189 5.09 -16.52 13.95
C ARG A 189 6.03 -16.11 15.08
N PHE A 190 6.29 -14.81 15.21
CA PHE A 190 7.17 -14.21 16.22
C PHE A 190 6.34 -13.51 17.29
N ARG A 191 6.55 -13.89 18.55
CA ARG A 191 5.96 -13.19 19.69
C ARG A 191 6.86 -12.01 20.10
N PRO A 192 6.34 -10.78 20.25
CA PRO A 192 7.15 -9.67 20.71
C PRO A 192 7.58 -9.88 22.17
N ARG A 193 8.84 -9.57 22.45
CA ARG A 193 9.40 -9.45 23.81
C ARG A 193 9.81 -8.02 24.12
N LEU A 194 10.37 -7.34 23.12
CA LEU A 194 10.83 -5.96 23.19
C LEU A 194 10.45 -5.26 21.88
N THR A 195 9.92 -4.03 21.96
CA THR A 195 9.64 -3.17 20.81
C THR A 195 10.24 -1.79 21.02
N PHE A 196 10.71 -1.16 19.94
CA PHE A 196 11.19 0.21 19.94
C PHE A 196 10.20 1.11 19.20
N LYS A 197 9.90 2.29 19.75
CA LYS A 197 9.08 3.33 19.11
C LYS A 197 9.80 4.68 19.15
N GLY A 198 9.72 5.41 18.03
CA GLY A 198 10.29 6.75 17.86
C GLY A 198 9.21 7.81 17.68
#